data_AF-A0A1N6QJ06-F1
#
_entry.id   AF-A0A1N6QJ06-F1
#
_cell.length_a   1.000
_cell.length_b   1.000
_cell.length_c   1.000
_cell.angle_alpha   90.00
_cell.angle_beta   90.00
_cell.angle_gamma   90.00
#
_symmetry.space_group_name_H-M   'P 1'
#
loop_
_entity.id
_entity.type
_entity.pdbx_description
1 polymer ?
#
loop_
_entity_poly.entity_id
_entity_poly.type
_entity_poly.pdbx_seq_one_letter_code
_entity_poly.pdbx_strand_id
1 'polypeptide(L)'
;MLVVKALVIWFLILMLAISNGVLRESVLLPTLGLPSGMIVSGLVLCALILIVSYLALPWLAVHKRKQQWALGLFWLFLTLGFEFSFAALQGQSLVEVLAAYTFTDGNLWPVVLVVTALAPRLMARLRERRE
;
A
#
# COMPACT_ATOMS: atom_id res chain seq x y z
N MET A 1 -4.89 18.48 -12.91
CA MET A 1 -4.04 17.37 -13.39
C MET A 1 -4.26 16.12 -12.54
N LEU A 2 -4.78 15.03 -13.12
CA LEU A 2 -5.03 13.76 -12.42
C LEU A 2 -3.75 13.21 -11.74
N VAL A 3 -2.60 13.32 -12.41
CA VAL A 3 -1.31 12.83 -11.92
C VAL A 3 -0.90 13.50 -10.61
N VAL A 4 -1.05 14.83 -10.50
CA VAL A 4 -0.71 15.56 -9.27
C VAL A 4 -1.60 15.11 -8.11
N LYS A 5 -2.91 14.97 -8.34
CA LYS A 5 -3.82 14.44 -7.32
C LYS A 5 -3.44 13.02 -6.93
N ALA A 6 -3.09 12.17 -7.90
CA ALA A 6 -2.64 10.81 -7.65
C ALA A 6 -1.35 10.76 -6.81
N LEU A 7 -0.40 11.66 -7.06
CA LEU A 7 0.83 11.81 -6.27
C LEU A 7 0.54 12.26 -4.83
N VAL A 8 -0.38 13.22 -4.64
CA VAL A 8 -0.80 13.66 -3.29
C VAL A 8 -1.39 12.49 -2.50
N ILE A 9 -2.28 11.70 -3.11
CA ILE A 9 -2.86 10.53 -2.47
C ILE A 9 -1.80 9.45 -2.20
N TRP A 10 -0.87 9.24 -3.12
CA TRP A 10 0.24 8.31 -2.90
C TRP A 10 1.11 8.73 -1.72
N PHE A 11 1.43 10.03 -1.59
CA PHE A 11 2.19 10.54 -0.46
C PHE A 11 1.45 10.32 0.86
N LEU A 12 0.12 10.50 0.88
CA LEU A 12 -0.69 10.14 2.05
C LEU A 12 -0.61 8.64 2.38
N ILE A 13 -0.69 7.77 1.37
CA ILE A 13 -0.53 6.32 1.55
C ILE A 13 0.86 6.00 2.11
N LEU A 14 1.90 6.67 1.62
CA LEU A 14 3.27 6.50 2.10
C LEU A 14 3.40 6.88 3.58
N MET A 15 2.83 8.02 3.99
CA MET A 15 2.84 8.43 5.40
C MET A 15 2.11 7.41 6.28
N LEU A 16 0.96 6.90 5.83
CA LEU A 16 0.22 5.85 6.53
C LEU A 16 1.02 4.55 6.63
N ALA A 17 1.76 4.18 5.59
CA ALA A 17 2.62 3.00 5.58
C ALA A 17 3.76 3.12 6.61
N ILE A 18 4.40 4.29 6.68
CA ILE A 18 5.44 4.57 7.69
C ILE A 18 4.85 4.52 9.10
N SER A 19 3.72 5.20 9.34
CA SER A 19 3.04 5.15 10.65
C SER A 19 2.62 3.73 11.04
N ASN A 20 2.15 2.93 10.08
CA ASN A 20 1.82 1.52 10.30
C ASN A 20 3.07 0.68 10.64
N GLY A 21 4.21 0.96 10.00
CA GLY A 21 5.50 0.36 10.36
C GLY A 21 5.89 0.70 11.80
N VAL A 22 5.78 1.96 12.20
CA VAL A 22 6.03 2.38 13.59
C VAL A 22 5.08 1.68 14.56
N LEU A 23 3.77 1.62 14.27
CA LEU A 23 2.79 0.92 15.09
C LEU A 23 3.12 -0.58 15.22
N ARG A 24 3.60 -1.19 14.13
CA ARG A 24 4.01 -2.59 14.10
C ARG A 24 5.15 -2.86 15.08
N GLU A 25 6.24 -2.10 14.96
CA GLU A 25 7.44 -2.31 15.78
C GLU A 25 7.21 -1.91 17.26
N SER A 26 6.46 -0.84 17.51
CA SER A 26 6.27 -0.28 18.86
C SER A 26 5.16 -0.94 19.68
N VAL A 27 4.12 -1.47 19.02
CA VAL A 27 2.94 -2.00 19.71
C VAL A 27 2.63 -3.42 19.28
N LEU A 28 2.47 -3.70 17.99
CA LEU A 28 1.96 -5.01 17.55
C LEU A 28 2.93 -6.15 17.80
N LEU A 29 4.22 -5.98 17.49
CA LEU A 29 5.22 -7.03 17.75
C LEU A 29 5.46 -7.26 19.25
N PRO A 30 5.60 -6.23 20.11
CA PRO A 30 5.71 -6.44 21.54
C PRO A 30 4.48 -7.09 22.20
N THR A 31 3.27 -6.86 21.67
CA THR A 31 2.02 -7.36 22.28
C THR A 31 1.56 -8.70 21.73
N LEU A 32 1.72 -8.95 20.43
CA LEU A 32 1.22 -10.14 19.73
C LEU A 32 2.33 -11.11 19.33
N GLY A 33 3.59 -10.67 19.33
CA GLY A 33 4.72 -11.44 18.83
C GLY A 33 4.69 -11.68 17.33
N LEU A 34 5.67 -12.45 16.85
CA LEU A 34 5.69 -13.03 15.51
C LEU A 34 4.95 -14.39 15.51
N PRO A 35 4.20 -14.74 14.44
CA PRO A 35 3.97 -13.98 13.19
C PRO A 35 2.77 -13.02 13.26
N SER A 36 1.95 -13.09 14.32
CA SER A 36 0.66 -12.40 14.41
C SER A 36 0.75 -10.88 14.24
N GLY A 37 1.76 -10.23 14.81
CA GLY A 37 1.95 -8.77 14.67
C GLY A 37 2.23 -8.32 13.24
N MET A 38 2.97 -9.13 12.46
CA MET A 38 3.22 -8.86 11.03
C MET A 38 1.94 -8.99 10.21
N ILE A 39 1.16 -10.05 10.44
CA ILE A 39 -0.10 -10.30 9.75
C ILE A 39 -1.09 -9.17 10.03
N VAL A 40 -1.30 -8.83 11.30
CA VAL A 40 -2.22 -7.76 11.71
C VAL A 40 -1.80 -6.42 11.09
N SER A 41 -0.52 -6.07 11.14
CA SER A 41 -0.01 -4.85 10.53
C SER A 41 -0.22 -4.81 9.00
N GLY A 42 0.01 -5.94 8.32
CA GLY A 42 -0.23 -6.04 6.88
C GLY A 42 -1.71 -5.85 6.53
N LEU A 43 -2.62 -6.46 7.30
CA LEU A 43 -4.06 -6.31 7.13
C LEU A 43 -4.52 -4.87 7.40
N VAL A 44 -4.00 -4.23 8.44
CA VAL A 44 -4.28 -2.82 8.75
C VAL A 44 -3.86 -1.92 7.59
N LEU A 45 -2.65 -2.10 7.06
CA LEU A 45 -2.18 -1.30 5.93
C LEU A 45 -3.03 -1.52 4.67
N CYS A 46 -3.38 -2.77 4.35
CA CYS A 46 -4.30 -3.08 3.26
C CYS A 46 -5.64 -2.36 3.43
N ALA A 47 -6.22 -2.39 4.62
CA ALA A 47 -7.49 -1.70 4.90
C ALA A 47 -7.37 -0.18 4.73
N LEU A 48 -6.29 0.43 5.23
CA LEU A 48 -6.01 1.86 5.07
C LEU A 48 -5.91 2.26 3.59
N ILE A 49 -5.19 1.49 2.78
CA ILE A 49 -5.06 1.73 1.34
C ILE A 49 -6.42 1.66 0.64
N LEU A 50 -7.24 0.66 0.98
CA LEU A 50 -8.60 0.53 0.42
C LEU A 50 -9.49 1.72 0.82
N ILE A 51 -9.47 2.13 2.08
CA ILE A 51 -10.23 3.27 2.59
C ILE A 51 -9.81 4.56 1.87
N VAL A 52 -8.51 4.85 1.83
CA VAL A 52 -7.99 6.05 1.14
C VAL A 52 -8.35 6.03 -0.33
N SER A 53 -8.21 4.89 -1.01
CA SER A 53 -8.60 4.75 -2.40
C SER A 53 -10.08 5.01 -2.62
N TYR A 54 -10.95 4.44 -1.77
CA TYR A 54 -12.40 4.63 -1.83
C TYR A 54 -12.80 6.10 -1.65
N LEU A 55 -12.19 6.81 -0.70
CA LEU A 55 -12.46 8.23 -0.43
C LEU A 55 -11.89 9.15 -1.51
N ALA A 56 -10.75 8.79 -2.11
CA ALA A 56 -10.10 9.60 -3.12
C ALA A 56 -10.75 9.50 -4.51
N LEU A 57 -11.46 8.41 -4.83
CA LEU A 57 -12.04 8.17 -6.16
C LEU A 57 -12.92 9.32 -6.69
N PRO A 58 -13.87 9.88 -5.92
CA PRO A 58 -14.67 11.03 -6.38
C PRO A 58 -13.82 12.27 -6.66
N TRP A 59 -12.83 12.55 -5.79
CA TRP A 59 -11.96 13.72 -5.95
C TRP A 59 -11.01 13.59 -7.15
N LEU A 60 -10.62 12.36 -7.49
CA LEU A 60 -9.81 12.03 -8.66
C LEU A 60 -10.61 12.08 -9.97
N ALA A 61 -11.95 12.07 -9.90
CA ALA A 61 -12.84 12.04 -11.07
C ALA A 61 -12.50 10.90 -12.05
N VAL A 62 -12.17 9.72 -11.50
CA VAL A 62 -11.76 8.54 -12.27
C VAL A 62 -12.97 7.65 -12.52
N HIS A 63 -13.51 7.71 -13.74
CA HIS A 63 -14.71 6.97 -14.13
C HIS A 63 -14.42 5.78 -15.06
N LYS A 64 -13.32 5.82 -15.82
CA LYS A 64 -13.00 4.77 -16.80
C LYS A 64 -12.21 3.64 -16.14
N ARG A 65 -12.58 2.38 -16.43
CA ARG A 65 -11.85 1.18 -15.96
C ARG A 65 -10.34 1.23 -16.27
N LYS A 66 -9.95 1.75 -17.44
CA LYS A 66 -8.53 1.93 -17.81
C LYS A 66 -7.80 2.88 -16.86
N GLN A 67 -8.43 3.97 -16.46
CA GLN A 67 -7.84 4.96 -15.54
C GLN A 67 -7.70 4.39 -14.12
N GLN A 68 -8.66 3.59 -13.66
CA GLN A 68 -8.60 2.91 -12.35
C GLN A 68 -7.38 1.98 -12.27
N TRP A 69 -7.17 1.15 -13.31
CA TRP A 69 -5.99 0.27 -13.38
C TRP A 69 -4.68 1.06 -13.48
N ALA A 70 -4.63 2.06 -14.35
CA ALA A 70 -3.44 2.89 -14.51
C ALA A 70 -3.07 3.61 -13.20
N LEU A 71 -4.05 4.07 -12.42
CA LEU A 71 -3.83 4.70 -11.13
C LEU A 71 -3.22 3.74 -10.11
N GLY A 72 -3.76 2.51 -10.01
CA GLY A 72 -3.23 1.51 -9.10
C GLY A 72 -1.81 1.08 -9.45
N LEU A 73 -1.54 0.85 -10.74
CA LEU A 73 -0.20 0.53 -11.22
C LEU A 73 0.77 1.70 -10.99
N PHE A 74 0.32 2.94 -11.20
CA PHE A 74 1.12 4.12 -10.93
C PHE A 74 1.55 4.18 -9.45
N TRP A 75 0.62 3.96 -8.52
CA TRP A 75 0.94 3.88 -7.09
C TRP A 75 1.88 2.73 -6.76
N LEU A 76 1.67 1.54 -7.34
CA LEU A 76 2.56 0.40 -7.15
C LEU A 76 4.00 0.73 -7.57
N PHE A 77 4.20 1.29 -8.76
CA PHE A 77 5.54 1.62 -9.25
C PHE A 77 6.22 2.70 -8.41
N LEU A 78 5.48 3.68 -7.91
CA LEU A 78 6.02 4.67 -6.99
C LEU A 78 6.44 4.03 -5.67
N THR A 79 5.63 3.12 -5.13
CA THR A 79 5.94 2.41 -3.88
C THR A 79 7.18 1.53 -4.03
N LEU A 80 7.28 0.75 -5.11
CA LEU A 80 8.46 -0.04 -5.41
C LEU A 80 9.69 0.85 -5.61
N GLY A 81 9.56 1.92 -6.42
CA GLY A 81 10.64 2.87 -6.66
C GLY A 81 11.14 3.52 -5.37
N PHE A 82 10.23 3.90 -4.47
CA PHE A 82 10.57 4.41 -3.15
C PHE A 82 11.29 3.35 -2.30
N GLU A 83 10.76 2.12 -2.24
CA GLU A 83 11.35 1.02 -1.47
C GLU A 83 12.78 0.73 -1.91
N PHE A 84 13.02 0.51 -3.20
CA PHE A 84 14.35 0.24 -3.72
C PHE A 84 15.31 1.43 -3.55
N SER A 85 14.83 2.67 -3.76
CA SER A 85 15.67 3.86 -3.55
C SER A 85 16.06 4.01 -2.08
N PHE A 86 15.10 3.82 -1.17
CA PHE A 86 15.33 3.94 0.26
C PHE A 86 16.25 2.83 0.79
N ALA A 87 16.06 1.60 0.33
CA ALA A 87 16.94 0.48 0.64
C ALA A 87 18.39 0.73 0.15
N ALA A 88 18.55 1.24 -1.07
CA ALA A 88 19.87 1.61 -1.60
C ALA A 88 20.54 2.70 -0.77
N LEU A 89 19.79 3.71 -0.31
CA LEU A 89 20.30 4.76 0.58
C LEU A 89 20.70 4.23 1.97
N GLN A 90 20.06 3.17 2.45
CA GLN A 90 20.45 2.48 3.69
C GLN A 90 21.61 1.50 3.50
N GLY A 91 22.09 1.30 2.27
CA GLY A 91 23.11 0.30 1.96
C GLY A 91 22.62 -1.14 2.04
N GLN A 92 21.29 -1.37 2.01
CA GLN A 92 20.73 -2.72 1.99
C GLN A 92 20.99 -3.38 0.63
N SER A 93 21.29 -4.67 0.67
CA SER A 93 21.45 -5.49 -0.51
C SER A 93 20.08 -5.82 -1.14
N LEU A 94 20.08 -6.10 -2.45
CA LEU A 94 18.87 -6.52 -3.15
C LEU A 94 18.28 -7.80 -2.54
N VAL A 95 19.13 -8.69 -2.00
CA VAL A 95 18.72 -9.93 -1.35
C VAL A 95 17.91 -9.63 -0.07
N GLU A 96 18.32 -8.64 0.73
CA GLU A 96 17.61 -8.23 1.94
C GLU A 96 16.24 -7.63 1.62
N VAL A 97 16.15 -6.80 0.57
CA VAL A 97 14.87 -6.24 0.12
C VAL A 97 13.95 -7.36 -0.39
N LEU A 98 14.47 -8.28 -1.19
CA LEU A 98 13.71 -9.42 -1.71
C LEU A 98 13.30 -10.43 -0.63
N ALA A 99 13.99 -10.47 0.51
CA ALA A 99 13.58 -11.32 1.64
C ALA A 99 12.17 -10.96 2.13
N ALA A 100 11.78 -9.68 2.06
CA ALA A 100 10.42 -9.23 2.40
C ALA A 100 9.32 -9.84 1.49
N TYR A 101 9.70 -10.39 0.34
CA TYR A 101 8.78 -10.99 -0.65
C TYR A 101 8.57 -12.49 -0.46
N THR A 102 9.26 -13.11 0.49
CA THR A 102 9.21 -14.56 0.72
C THR A 102 8.03 -15.03 1.57
N PHE A 103 7.19 -14.11 2.05
CA PHE A 103 6.09 -14.38 3.00
C PHE A 103 6.51 -15.03 4.34
N THR A 104 7.80 -15.03 4.63
CA THR A 104 8.36 -15.58 5.86
C THR A 104 7.88 -14.79 7.07
N ASP A 105 7.68 -15.46 8.21
CA ASP A 105 7.24 -14.88 9.50
C ASP A 105 5.94 -14.06 9.45
N GLY A 106 5.06 -14.37 8.48
CA GLY A 106 3.79 -13.67 8.32
C GLY A 106 3.90 -12.31 7.65
N ASN A 107 5.02 -12.02 6.98
CA ASN A 107 5.19 -10.78 6.24
C ASN A 107 4.25 -10.73 5.01
N LEU A 108 3.19 -9.93 5.10
CA LEU A 108 2.20 -9.75 4.04
C LEU A 108 2.58 -8.67 3.02
N TRP A 109 3.84 -8.24 2.96
CA TRP A 109 4.27 -7.15 2.07
C TRP A 109 3.84 -7.33 0.60
N PRO A 110 4.00 -8.51 -0.04
CA PRO A 110 3.53 -8.68 -1.42
C PRO A 110 2.01 -8.54 -1.56
N VAL A 111 1.24 -8.94 -0.53
CA VAL A 111 -0.22 -8.75 -0.51
C VAL A 111 -0.56 -7.27 -0.46
N VAL A 112 0.17 -6.46 0.34
CA VAL A 112 0.00 -5.00 0.38
C VAL A 112 0.23 -4.37 -0.99
N LEU A 113 1.27 -4.82 -1.73
CA LEU A 113 1.56 -4.35 -3.09
C LEU A 113 0.43 -4.71 -4.07
N VAL A 114 -0.07 -5.94 -4.01
CA VAL A 114 -1.22 -6.37 -4.82
C VAL A 114 -2.45 -5.54 -4.48
N VAL A 115 -2.75 -5.31 -3.20
CA VAL A 115 -3.86 -4.47 -2.76
C VAL A 115 -3.70 -3.04 -3.26
N THR A 116 -2.49 -2.47 -3.22
CA THR A 116 -2.20 -1.12 -3.76
C THR A 116 -2.55 -1.02 -5.24
N ALA A 117 -2.16 -2.02 -6.04
CA ALA A 117 -2.45 -2.06 -7.47
C ALA A 117 -3.96 -2.24 -7.77
N LEU A 118 -4.66 -3.02 -6.95
CA LEU A 118 -6.07 -3.35 -7.17
C LEU A 118 -7.05 -2.36 -6.53
N ALA A 119 -6.62 -1.59 -5.53
CA ALA A 119 -7.49 -0.77 -4.68
C ALA A 119 -8.40 0.17 -5.49
N PRO A 120 -7.92 0.97 -6.47
CA PRO A 120 -8.80 1.86 -7.23
C PRO A 120 -9.90 1.13 -7.98
N ARG A 121 -9.58 -0.05 -8.55
CA ARG A 121 -10.54 -0.84 -9.31
C ARG A 121 -11.57 -1.50 -8.40
N LEU A 122 -11.13 -2.07 -7.28
CA LEU A 122 -11.99 -2.72 -6.31
C LEU A 122 -12.96 -1.72 -5.68
N MET A 123 -12.46 -0.55 -5.28
CA MET A 123 -13.26 0.47 -4.62
C MET A 123 -14.21 1.17 -5.59
N ALA A 124 -13.82 1.35 -6.86
CA ALA A 124 -14.74 1.84 -7.87
C ALA A 124 -15.90 0.86 -8.11
N ARG A 125 -15.61 -0.45 -8.20
CA ARG A 125 -16.65 -1.49 -8.33
C ARG A 125 -17.60 -1.51 -7.13
N LEU A 126 -17.07 -1.26 -5.93
CA LEU A 126 -17.86 -1.23 -4.71
C LEU A 126 -18.80 -0.02 -4.68
N ARG A 127 -18.35 1.14 -5.20
CA ARG A 127 -19.20 2.34 -5.35
C ARG A 127 -20.31 2.14 -6.37
N GLU A 128 -19.98 1.60 -7.55
CA GLU A 128 -20.95 1.28 -8.62
C GLU A 128 -22.08 0.33 -8.18
N ARG A 129 -21.90 -0.43 -7.09
CA ARG A 129 -22.92 -1.34 -6.53
C ARG A 129 -23.80 -0.70 -5.47
N ARG A 130 -23.39 0.44 -4.91
CA ARG A 130 -24.12 1.15 -3.85
C ARG A 130 -24.99 2.29 -4.38
N GLU A 131 -24.73 2.71 -5.62
CA GLU A 131 -25.54 3.65 -6.41
C GLU A 131 -26.51 2.86 -7.30
#